data_AF-A0A835SVG3-F1
#
_entry.id   AF-A0A835SVG3-F1
#
_cell.length_a   1.000
_cell.length_b   1.000
_cell.length_c   1.000
_cell.angle_alpha   90.00
_cell.angle_beta   90.00
_cell.angle_gamma   90.00
#
_symmetry.space_group_name_H-M   'P 1'
#
loop_
_entity.id
_entity.type
_entity.pdbx_description
1 polymer ?
#
loop_
_entity_poly.entity_id
_entity_poly.type
_entity_poly.pdbx_seq_one_letter_code
_entity_poly.pdbx_strand_id
1 'polypeptide(L)'
;MPWARGVSACSGFVRRAARGERRGAAVNPAAASAGPLLLLLLQLALGSAAAIPPSLPGRRLAQSTSGWQGGFFGRWVAAGGSEDGAEPQPAQPARPPTDRLPPIPASKPRDTCVCAFDFDGVLRAAPPGARDQDVPAPDAKRVVQGCKDAGYEIAIASANDDIEKMKKVLGQRLDPSVFTEAFFDSSAFQMHYDDKSITLSNIIRYYDTQPGCVMLFDDQEWNKAYASDLGVLMIMTPTNAGIRYADFARGAAELQRYCDCAPPAERSYSDFSRAPPDRSYLPALEAAKAGSRRKR
;
A
#
# COMPACT_ATOMS: atom_id res chain seq x y z
N MET A 1 0.10 -58.77 39.04
CA MET A 1 0.80 -58.85 37.74
C MET A 1 1.67 -57.61 37.58
N PRO A 2 3.01 -57.73 37.63
CA PRO A 2 3.95 -56.61 37.56
C PRO A 2 4.79 -56.64 36.28
N TRP A 3 4.98 -55.51 35.61
CA TRP A 3 6.07 -55.29 34.63
C TRP A 3 6.52 -53.83 34.84
N ALA A 4 7.65 -53.55 35.48
CA ALA A 4 9.05 -53.79 35.14
C ALA A 4 9.69 -52.58 34.43
N ARG A 5 10.82 -52.17 35.02
CA ARG A 5 11.71 -51.05 34.70
C ARG A 5 12.36 -51.17 33.32
N GLY A 6 12.74 -50.03 32.76
CA GLY A 6 13.74 -49.93 31.69
C GLY A 6 14.49 -48.61 31.78
N VAL A 7 15.63 -48.63 32.46
CA VAL A 7 16.65 -47.57 32.46
C VAL A 7 17.68 -47.98 31.40
N SER A 8 18.07 -47.08 30.49
CA SER A 8 19.33 -47.25 29.75
C SER A 8 19.94 -45.90 29.42
N ALA A 9 21.17 -45.75 29.90
CA ALA A 9 22.06 -44.63 29.66
C ALA A 9 22.92 -44.92 28.42
N CYS A 10 23.20 -43.90 27.62
CA CYS A 10 24.38 -43.87 26.75
C CYS A 10 25.10 -42.53 26.94
N SER A 11 26.18 -42.61 27.71
CA SER A 11 27.28 -41.65 27.76
C SER A 11 28.22 -41.85 26.56
N GLY A 12 28.89 -40.80 26.11
CA GLY A 12 30.01 -40.88 25.14
C GLY A 12 30.12 -39.61 24.30
N PHE A 13 30.80 -38.54 24.75
CA PHE A 13 32.26 -38.33 24.67
C PHE A 13 32.77 -38.23 23.22
N VAL A 14 33.27 -37.05 22.82
CA VAL A 14 34.66 -36.79 22.36
C VAL A 14 34.76 -35.39 21.73
N ARG A 15 35.69 -34.61 22.27
CA ARG A 15 36.22 -33.33 21.79
C ARG A 15 36.87 -33.46 20.41
N ARG A 16 36.84 -32.41 19.59
CA ARG A 16 38.07 -31.96 18.88
C ARG A 16 38.01 -30.49 18.46
N ALA A 17 39.05 -29.79 18.87
CA ALA A 17 39.44 -28.46 18.46
C ALA A 17 40.28 -28.51 17.18
N ALA A 18 40.22 -27.44 16.38
CA ALA A 18 41.29 -26.97 15.50
C ALA A 18 41.03 -25.47 15.26
N ARG A 19 41.61 -24.57 16.07
CA ARG A 19 42.84 -23.80 15.77
C ARG A 19 43.42 -24.00 14.36
N GLY A 20 43.23 -22.98 13.53
CA GLY A 20 44.13 -22.59 12.44
C GLY A 20 44.50 -21.13 12.67
N GLU A 21 45.77 -20.90 12.97
CA GLU A 21 46.40 -19.63 13.29
C GLU A 21 47.29 -19.20 12.11
N ARG A 22 47.63 -17.90 12.05
CA ARG A 22 48.68 -17.22 11.25
C ARG A 22 48.19 -16.46 10.02
N ARG A 23 48.73 -15.27 9.68
CA ARG A 23 49.53 -14.18 10.27
C ARG A 23 50.00 -13.37 9.04
N GLY A 24 50.12 -12.06 9.17
CA GLY A 24 50.84 -11.17 8.23
C GLY A 24 50.02 -9.92 7.92
N ALA A 25 50.22 -8.77 8.58
CA ALA A 25 51.33 -7.80 8.40
C ALA A 25 51.30 -7.18 6.99
N ALA A 26 51.39 -5.87 6.75
CA ALA A 26 51.83 -4.72 7.54
C ALA A 26 51.31 -3.41 6.90
N VAL A 27 51.05 -2.41 7.76
CA VAL A 27 51.52 -1.00 7.71
C VAL A 27 51.65 -0.29 6.34
N ASN A 28 50.86 0.77 6.14
CA ASN A 28 51.39 2.14 6.06
C ASN A 28 50.29 3.24 6.09
N PRO A 29 50.45 4.30 6.90
CA PRO A 29 49.62 5.50 6.90
C PRO A 29 50.29 6.68 6.16
N ALA A 30 49.51 7.47 5.42
CA ALA A 30 49.83 8.85 5.04
C ALA A 30 48.48 9.53 4.68
N ALA A 31 47.94 10.46 5.46
CA ALA A 31 48.39 11.84 5.68
C ALA A 31 48.38 12.69 4.39
N ALA A 32 47.28 13.40 4.16
CA ALA A 32 47.20 14.66 3.40
C ALA A 32 45.93 15.40 3.86
N SER A 33 46.08 16.36 4.79
CA SER A 33 45.99 17.82 4.54
C SER A 33 44.58 18.27 4.16
N ALA A 34 43.80 18.82 5.11
CA ALA A 34 43.80 20.24 5.50
C ALA A 34 43.30 21.18 4.39
N GLY A 35 42.11 21.75 4.62
CA GLY A 35 41.60 22.90 3.87
C GLY A 35 40.10 23.12 4.03
N PRO A 36 39.63 23.86 5.05
CA PRO A 36 38.29 24.42 5.05
C PRO A 36 38.30 25.68 4.17
N LEU A 37 37.63 25.62 3.02
CA LEU A 37 37.46 26.76 2.13
C LEU A 37 36.08 27.39 2.36
N LEU A 38 36.08 28.68 2.75
CA LEU A 38 35.07 29.72 2.50
C LEU A 38 33.59 29.34 2.77
N LEU A 39 32.87 29.84 3.78
CA LEU A 39 32.72 31.25 4.20
C LEU A 39 32.59 32.21 3.01
N LEU A 40 31.50 32.10 2.27
CA LEU A 40 30.91 33.21 1.51
C LEU A 40 29.42 32.92 1.21
N LEU A 41 28.60 33.97 1.24
CA LEU A 41 27.15 34.04 0.96
C LEU A 41 26.20 33.91 2.17
N LEU A 42 26.48 34.76 3.17
CA LEU A 42 25.45 35.52 3.86
C LEU A 42 25.19 36.79 3.03
N GLN A 43 23.99 36.93 2.44
CA GLN A 43 23.23 38.18 2.15
C GLN A 43 22.31 38.02 0.93
N LEU A 44 21.12 38.66 1.03
CA LEU A 44 19.98 38.72 0.09
C LEU A 44 19.03 37.52 0.24
N ALA A 45 17.88 37.60 0.91
CA ALA A 45 16.84 38.62 0.73
C ALA A 45 16.05 38.87 2.03
N LEU A 46 16.32 40.01 2.64
CA LEU A 46 15.32 40.78 3.39
C LEU A 46 14.59 41.65 2.37
N GLY A 47 13.25 41.66 2.40
CA GLY A 47 12.46 42.72 1.81
C GLY A 47 11.37 42.24 0.86
N SER A 48 10.19 42.00 1.42
CA SER A 48 8.92 42.57 0.94
C SER A 48 7.81 42.19 1.91
N ALA A 49 7.71 42.94 3.01
CA ALA A 49 6.45 43.06 3.74
C ALA A 49 5.55 43.98 2.90
N ALA A 50 4.65 43.38 2.12
CA ALA A 50 3.58 44.11 1.47
C ALA A 50 2.36 44.14 2.41
N ALA A 51 1.99 45.36 2.77
CA ALA A 51 0.94 45.71 3.70
C ALA A 51 -0.44 45.21 3.24
N ILE A 52 -1.20 44.78 4.24
CA ILE A 52 -2.65 44.59 4.22
C ILE A 52 -3.32 45.97 4.13
N PRO A 53 -4.23 46.24 3.18
CA PRO A 53 -5.24 47.26 3.35
C PRO A 53 -6.54 46.66 3.94
N PRO A 54 -7.24 47.41 4.81
CA PRO A 54 -8.43 46.95 5.51
C PRO A 54 -9.70 46.97 4.64
N SER A 55 -10.71 46.36 5.24
CA SER A 55 -12.02 45.95 4.77
C SER A 55 -13.05 47.06 4.45
N LEU A 56 -14.17 46.57 3.86
CA LEU A 56 -15.57 47.06 3.88
C LEU A 56 -16.07 47.87 2.66
N PRO A 57 -17.40 47.98 2.41
CA PRO A 57 -18.49 46.99 2.58
C PRO A 57 -19.49 46.94 1.39
N GLY A 58 -20.24 45.82 1.30
CA GLY A 58 -21.70 45.87 1.09
C GLY A 58 -22.30 45.65 -0.30
N ARG A 59 -23.51 45.08 -0.26
CA ARG A 59 -24.55 44.90 -1.32
C ARG A 59 -24.31 43.72 -2.28
N ARG A 60 -25.30 42.90 -2.64
CA ARG A 60 -26.77 42.89 -2.42
C ARG A 60 -27.28 41.48 -2.73
N LEU A 61 -28.40 41.12 -2.10
CA LEU A 61 -29.27 40.03 -2.53
C LEU A 61 -29.59 40.11 -4.04
N ALA A 62 -29.60 38.96 -4.70
CA ALA A 62 -30.53 38.68 -5.79
C ALA A 62 -31.03 37.24 -5.64
N GLN A 63 -32.28 37.13 -5.17
CA GLN A 63 -33.13 35.99 -5.42
C GLN A 63 -33.38 35.89 -6.94
N SER A 64 -33.29 34.70 -7.50
CA SER A 64 -33.96 34.38 -8.77
C SER A 64 -34.56 33.00 -8.68
N THR A 65 -35.86 33.00 -8.42
CA THR A 65 -36.78 31.87 -8.53
C THR A 65 -37.21 31.72 -9.98
N SER A 66 -37.01 30.54 -10.57
CA SER A 66 -37.80 29.98 -11.69
C SER A 66 -37.29 28.54 -11.89
N GLY A 67 -38.05 27.48 -11.63
CA GLY A 67 -39.42 27.27 -12.09
C GLY A 67 -39.38 26.69 -13.49
N TRP A 68 -39.10 25.39 -13.64
CA TRP A 68 -39.30 24.64 -14.89
C TRP A 68 -40.18 23.43 -14.60
N GLN A 69 -41.41 23.54 -15.09
CA GLN A 69 -42.51 22.60 -15.01
C GLN A 69 -42.96 22.35 -16.45
N GLY A 70 -43.17 21.09 -16.82
CA GLY A 70 -43.69 20.65 -18.14
C GLY A 70 -42.57 20.43 -19.17
N GLY A 71 -42.35 19.26 -19.76
CA GLY A 71 -43.31 18.23 -20.15
C GLY A 71 -43.70 18.46 -21.61
N PHE A 72 -43.06 17.78 -22.56
CA PHE A 72 -43.62 17.62 -23.91
C PHE A 72 -43.11 16.34 -24.58
N PHE A 73 -44.06 15.65 -25.18
CA PHE A 73 -43.99 14.41 -25.93
C PHE A 73 -43.00 14.49 -27.12
N GLY A 74 -42.28 13.39 -27.37
CA GLY A 74 -41.43 13.22 -28.54
C GLY A 74 -41.29 11.75 -28.92
N ARG A 75 -42.39 11.17 -29.41
CA ARG A 75 -42.49 9.86 -30.07
C ARG A 75 -41.64 9.86 -31.35
N TRP A 76 -40.61 9.01 -31.42
CA TRP A 76 -40.02 8.58 -32.69
C TRP A 76 -39.96 7.05 -32.75
N VAL A 77 -40.31 6.58 -33.94
CA VAL A 77 -40.62 5.20 -34.32
C VAL A 77 -39.35 4.41 -34.61
N ALA A 78 -39.46 3.11 -34.34
CA ALA A 78 -38.48 2.06 -34.57
C ALA A 78 -38.04 1.86 -36.03
N ALA A 79 -36.79 1.48 -36.20
CA ALA A 79 -36.28 0.46 -37.13
C ALA A 79 -35.07 -0.16 -36.40
N GLY A 80 -34.97 -1.45 -36.13
CA GLY A 80 -35.16 -2.57 -37.04
C GLY A 80 -33.77 -3.12 -37.37
N GLY A 81 -33.19 -3.87 -36.44
CA GLY A 81 -31.85 -4.44 -36.55
C GLY A 81 -31.59 -5.41 -35.40
N SER A 82 -32.02 -6.66 -35.62
CA SER A 82 -31.85 -7.80 -34.74
C SER A 82 -30.38 -8.23 -34.70
N GLU A 83 -29.82 -8.42 -33.51
CA GLU A 83 -29.06 -9.62 -33.07
C GLU A 83 -28.48 -9.36 -31.66
N ASP A 84 -28.82 -10.27 -30.75
CA ASP A 84 -28.36 -10.43 -29.36
C ASP A 84 -28.66 -9.30 -28.37
N GLY A 85 -29.93 -9.24 -27.98
CA GLY A 85 -30.43 -8.50 -26.82
C GLY A 85 -29.87 -9.02 -25.49
N ALA A 86 -28.67 -8.57 -25.15
CA ALA A 86 -28.32 -8.36 -23.76
C ALA A 86 -29.10 -7.12 -23.29
N GLU A 87 -30.25 -7.36 -22.65
CA GLU A 87 -30.99 -6.35 -21.92
C GLU A 87 -30.00 -5.54 -21.07
N PRO A 88 -29.90 -4.20 -21.22
CA PRO A 88 -28.99 -3.42 -20.41
C PRO A 88 -29.39 -3.63 -18.96
N GLN A 89 -28.59 -4.41 -18.22
CA GLN A 89 -28.84 -4.66 -16.81
C GLN A 89 -28.94 -3.29 -16.14
N PRO A 90 -30.04 -3.01 -15.43
CA PRO A 90 -30.15 -1.78 -14.66
C PRO A 90 -28.91 -1.72 -13.77
N ALA A 91 -28.18 -0.60 -13.85
CA ALA A 91 -27.00 -0.37 -13.02
C ALA A 91 -27.38 -0.73 -11.58
N GLN A 92 -26.83 -1.83 -11.07
CA GLN A 92 -27.16 -2.28 -9.73
C GLN A 92 -26.87 -1.09 -8.80
N PRO A 93 -27.83 -0.68 -7.94
CA PRO A 93 -27.56 0.37 -6.97
C PRO A 93 -26.31 -0.04 -6.20
N ALA A 94 -25.32 0.85 -6.16
CA ALA A 94 -24.04 0.58 -5.51
C ALA A 94 -24.32 0.00 -4.13
N ARG A 95 -23.95 -1.28 -3.93
CA ARG A 95 -24.11 -1.92 -2.62
C ARG A 95 -23.40 -1.02 -1.60
N PRO A 96 -24.01 -0.72 -0.45
CA PRO A 96 -23.32 0.03 0.59
C PRO A 96 -22.01 -0.71 0.90
N PRO A 97 -20.89 0.01 1.05
CA PRO A 97 -19.60 -0.63 1.31
C PRO A 97 -19.75 -1.54 2.54
N THR A 98 -19.57 -2.85 2.33
CA THR A 98 -19.59 -3.84 3.40
C THR A 98 -18.18 -3.94 3.99
N ASP A 99 -17.63 -2.79 4.37
CA ASP A 99 -16.34 -2.69 5.04
C ASP A 99 -16.41 -3.55 6.30
N ARG A 100 -15.38 -4.37 6.53
CA ARG A 100 -15.30 -5.23 7.71
C ARG A 100 -14.19 -4.68 8.59
N LEU A 101 -14.61 -4.00 9.65
CA LEU A 101 -13.71 -3.36 10.59
C LEU A 101 -13.60 -4.22 11.86
N PRO A 102 -12.40 -4.43 12.41
CA PRO A 102 -12.24 -5.04 13.72
C PRO A 102 -12.89 -4.18 14.81
N PRO A 103 -13.11 -4.72 16.03
CA PRO A 103 -13.54 -3.91 17.17
C PRO A 103 -12.57 -2.74 17.41
N ILE A 104 -13.13 -1.57 17.71
CA ILE A 104 -12.32 -0.38 18.01
C ILE A 104 -11.51 -0.65 19.28
N PRO A 105 -10.18 -0.43 19.28
CA PRO A 105 -9.36 -0.67 20.46
C PRO A 105 -9.69 0.34 21.57
N ALA A 106 -9.53 -0.09 22.83
CA ALA A 106 -9.77 0.78 23.99
C ALA A 106 -8.81 1.98 24.05
N SER A 107 -7.62 1.83 23.47
CA SER A 107 -6.59 2.86 23.31
C SER A 107 -6.02 2.80 21.91
N LYS A 108 -5.83 3.95 21.28
CA LYS A 108 -5.18 4.03 19.96
C LYS A 108 -3.66 3.94 20.14
N PRO A 109 -2.97 3.01 19.47
CA PRO A 109 -1.52 3.06 19.36
C PRO A 109 -1.12 4.32 18.56
N ARG A 110 0.03 4.90 18.92
CA ARG A 110 0.68 5.95 18.13
C ARG A 110 1.74 5.31 17.24
N ASP A 111 1.43 5.12 15.96
CA ASP A 111 2.24 4.28 15.07
C ASP A 111 2.18 4.71 13.60
N THR A 112 2.97 4.07 12.74
CA THR A 112 3.00 4.35 11.31
C THR A 112 1.77 3.79 10.60
N CYS A 113 0.96 4.69 10.06
CA CYS A 113 -0.19 4.32 9.25
C CYS A 113 0.24 3.89 7.85
N VAL A 114 -0.39 2.82 7.33
CA VAL A 114 -0.05 2.23 6.03
C VAL A 114 -1.30 2.11 5.16
N CYS A 115 -1.22 2.61 3.92
CA CYS A 115 -2.14 2.27 2.85
C CYS A 115 -1.59 1.07 2.07
N ALA A 116 -2.16 -0.11 2.31
CA ALA A 116 -1.93 -1.31 1.52
C ALA A 116 -2.98 -1.40 0.40
N PHE A 117 -2.54 -1.71 -0.82
CA PHE A 117 -3.41 -1.82 -1.98
C PHE A 117 -3.30 -3.21 -2.58
N ASP A 118 -4.45 -3.80 -2.93
CA ASP A 118 -4.48 -4.80 -3.99
C ASP A 118 -4.14 -4.16 -5.34
N PHE A 119 -3.77 -4.99 -6.32
CA PHE A 119 -3.40 -4.52 -7.63
C PHE A 119 -4.57 -4.55 -8.62
N ASP A 120 -5.13 -5.72 -8.89
CA ASP A 120 -6.17 -5.91 -9.89
C ASP A 120 -7.52 -5.44 -9.37
N GLY A 121 -8.29 -4.73 -10.20
CA GLY A 121 -9.59 -4.19 -9.77
C GLY A 121 -9.49 -2.98 -8.82
N VAL A 122 -8.30 -2.69 -8.27
CA VAL A 122 -8.02 -1.58 -7.34
C VAL A 122 -7.12 -0.51 -7.98
N LEU A 123 -5.82 -0.77 -8.11
CA LEU A 123 -4.87 0.18 -8.71
C LEU A 123 -4.76 0.02 -10.23
N ARG A 124 -5.05 -1.18 -10.76
CA ARG A 124 -5.21 -1.47 -12.18
C ARG A 124 -6.68 -1.74 -12.48
N ALA A 125 -7.32 -0.81 -13.16
CA ALA A 125 -8.70 -0.98 -13.62
C ALA A 125 -8.89 -0.27 -14.96
N ALA A 126 -9.01 -1.06 -16.02
CA ALA A 126 -9.34 -0.55 -17.33
C ALA A 126 -10.86 -0.42 -17.49
N PRO A 127 -11.38 0.62 -18.16
CA PRO A 127 -12.78 0.68 -18.53
C PRO A 127 -13.20 -0.56 -19.36
N PRO A 128 -14.45 -1.04 -19.22
CA PRO A 128 -14.96 -2.13 -20.05
C PRO A 128 -14.76 -1.85 -21.55
N GLY A 129 -14.21 -2.83 -22.28
CA GLY A 129 -13.94 -2.71 -23.72
C GLY A 129 -12.68 -1.91 -24.09
N ALA A 130 -11.89 -1.44 -23.12
CA ALA A 130 -10.61 -0.81 -23.42
C ALA A 130 -9.67 -1.77 -24.16
N ARG A 131 -8.95 -1.27 -25.18
CA ARG A 131 -7.94 -2.07 -25.90
C ARG A 131 -6.72 -2.40 -25.04
N ASP A 132 -6.35 -1.49 -24.15
CA ASP A 132 -5.27 -1.69 -23.19
C ASP A 132 -5.87 -1.96 -21.81
N GLN A 133 -5.61 -3.15 -21.28
CA GLN A 133 -6.10 -3.60 -19.97
C GLN A 133 -5.08 -3.34 -18.84
N ASP A 134 -3.88 -2.85 -19.17
CA ASP A 134 -2.82 -2.56 -18.21
C ASP A 134 -2.73 -1.07 -17.88
N VAL A 135 -3.87 -0.45 -17.57
CA VAL A 135 -3.94 0.97 -17.23
C VAL A 135 -4.23 1.17 -15.73
N PRO A 136 -3.65 2.19 -15.11
CA PRO A 136 -4.02 2.54 -13.74
C PRO A 136 -5.51 2.89 -13.64
N ALA A 137 -6.13 2.60 -12.50
CA ALA A 137 -7.48 3.07 -12.21
C ALA A 137 -7.53 4.61 -12.25
N PRO A 138 -8.65 5.22 -12.69
CA PRO A 138 -8.73 6.66 -12.93
C PRO A 138 -8.30 7.53 -11.73
N ASP A 139 -8.65 7.11 -10.51
CA ASP A 139 -8.38 7.84 -9.27
C ASP A 139 -7.14 7.33 -8.52
N ALA A 140 -6.48 6.26 -8.98
CA ALA A 140 -5.39 5.61 -8.25
C ALA A 140 -4.27 6.58 -7.86
N LYS A 141 -3.85 7.46 -8.79
CA LYS A 141 -2.76 8.41 -8.52
C LYS A 141 -3.15 9.38 -7.41
N ARG A 142 -4.39 9.87 -7.44
CA ARG A 142 -4.92 10.80 -6.44
C ARG A 142 -5.03 10.13 -5.08
N VAL A 143 -5.39 8.86 -5.03
CA VAL A 143 -5.45 8.08 -3.78
C VAL A 143 -4.07 7.83 -3.20
N VAL A 144 -3.10 7.38 -4.02
CA VAL A 144 -1.71 7.20 -3.58
C VAL A 144 -1.14 8.51 -3.04
N GLN A 145 -1.38 9.63 -3.72
CA GLN A 145 -0.98 10.94 -3.24
C GLN A 145 -1.70 11.32 -1.94
N GLY A 146 -2.99 11.03 -1.81
CA GLY A 146 -3.75 11.27 -0.58
C GLY A 146 -3.17 10.53 0.64
N CYS A 147 -2.75 9.27 0.46
CA CYS A 147 -2.05 8.53 1.51
C CYS A 147 -0.73 9.21 1.90
N LYS A 148 0.08 9.63 0.93
CA LYS A 148 1.34 10.34 1.19
C LYS A 148 1.14 11.69 1.87
N ASP A 149 0.15 12.46 1.43
CA ASP A 149 -0.19 13.77 2.02
C ASP A 149 -0.66 13.63 3.47
N ALA A 150 -1.28 12.49 3.81
CA ALA A 150 -1.64 12.13 5.18
C ALA A 150 -0.47 11.59 6.02
N GLY A 151 0.74 11.47 5.43
CA GLY A 151 1.92 10.91 6.07
C GLY A 151 1.88 9.39 6.22
N TYR A 152 1.10 8.69 5.40
CA TYR A 152 0.98 7.23 5.43
C TYR A 152 2.00 6.59 4.49
N GLU A 153 2.50 5.43 4.90
CA GLU A 153 3.34 4.59 4.06
C GLU A 153 2.49 3.85 3.02
N ILE A 154 3.13 3.41 1.93
CA ILE A 154 2.46 2.76 0.79
C ILE A 154 2.90 1.29 0.73
N ALA A 155 1.95 0.37 0.54
CA ALA A 155 2.25 -1.04 0.34
C ALA A 155 1.41 -1.65 -0.78
N ILE A 156 1.91 -2.71 -1.39
CA ILE A 156 1.17 -3.54 -2.32
C ILE A 156 1.01 -4.93 -1.71
N ALA A 157 -0.23 -5.42 -1.69
CA ALA A 157 -0.59 -6.76 -1.27
C ALA A 157 -1.39 -7.40 -2.41
N SER A 158 -0.74 -8.08 -3.34
CA SER A 158 -1.36 -8.58 -4.57
C SER A 158 -1.24 -10.11 -4.69
N ALA A 159 -2.22 -10.74 -5.32
CA ALA A 159 -2.14 -12.14 -5.75
C ALA A 159 -1.60 -12.28 -7.19
N ASN A 160 -1.30 -11.17 -7.88
CA ASN A 160 -0.83 -11.19 -9.27
C ASN A 160 0.60 -11.76 -9.38
N ASP A 161 0.87 -12.54 -10.43
CA ASP A 161 2.15 -13.23 -10.69
C ASP A 161 3.07 -12.55 -11.72
N ASP A 162 2.55 -11.50 -12.36
CA ASP A 162 3.16 -10.81 -13.48
C ASP A 162 3.82 -9.50 -13.01
N ILE A 163 5.04 -9.63 -12.50
CA ILE A 163 5.82 -8.47 -12.00
C ILE A 163 6.08 -7.43 -13.10
N GLU A 164 6.27 -7.85 -14.35
CA GLU A 164 6.53 -6.92 -15.46
C GLU A 164 5.30 -6.05 -15.72
N LYS A 165 4.12 -6.66 -15.68
CA LYS A 165 2.85 -5.92 -15.71
C LYS A 165 2.71 -4.96 -14.53
N MET A 166 3.01 -5.41 -13.30
CA MET A 166 2.93 -4.55 -12.12
C MET A 166 3.90 -3.37 -12.22
N LYS A 167 5.15 -3.59 -12.63
CA LYS A 167 6.15 -2.53 -12.87
C LYS A 167 5.71 -1.55 -13.95
N LYS A 168 5.11 -2.04 -15.05
CA LYS A 168 4.53 -1.20 -16.10
C LYS A 168 3.39 -0.32 -15.57
N VAL A 169 2.42 -0.88 -14.87
CA VAL A 169 1.25 -0.12 -14.39
C VAL A 169 1.63 0.82 -13.25
N LEU A 170 2.27 0.30 -12.20
CA LEU A 170 2.60 1.06 -10.99
C LEU A 170 3.78 2.01 -11.23
N GLY A 171 4.90 1.48 -11.71
CA GLY A 171 6.16 2.21 -11.84
C GLY A 171 6.22 3.14 -13.05
N GLN A 172 5.65 2.75 -14.20
CA GLN A 172 5.79 3.57 -15.41
C GLN A 172 4.58 4.48 -15.66
N ARG A 173 3.37 4.03 -15.31
CA ARG A 173 2.11 4.71 -15.70
C ARG A 173 1.43 5.43 -14.54
N LEU A 174 1.46 4.87 -13.33
CA LEU A 174 0.79 5.43 -12.17
C LEU A 174 1.64 6.51 -11.48
N ASP A 175 2.74 6.11 -10.84
CA ASP A 175 3.62 7.03 -10.13
C ASP A 175 5.08 6.51 -10.01
N PRO A 176 5.98 6.87 -10.94
CA PRO A 176 7.39 6.47 -10.89
C PRO A 176 8.16 6.99 -9.69
N SER A 177 7.66 8.04 -9.01
CA SER A 177 8.33 8.59 -7.83
C SER A 177 8.06 7.77 -6.56
N VAL A 178 6.96 7.00 -6.55
CA VAL A 178 6.56 6.13 -5.44
C VAL A 178 7.01 4.70 -5.71
N PHE A 179 6.64 4.18 -6.88
CA PHE A 179 6.89 2.79 -7.27
C PHE A 179 8.23 2.68 -8.01
N THR A 180 9.30 2.93 -7.26
CA THR A 180 10.69 2.82 -7.73
C THR A 180 11.17 1.37 -7.79
N GLU A 181 12.32 1.11 -8.39
CA GLU A 181 12.96 -0.22 -8.35
C GLU A 181 13.19 -0.69 -6.90
N ALA A 182 13.69 0.21 -6.03
CA ALA A 182 13.86 -0.07 -4.61
C ALA A 182 12.55 -0.43 -3.91
N PHE A 183 11.41 0.14 -4.31
CA PHE A 183 10.10 -0.24 -3.79
C PHE A 183 9.75 -1.68 -4.19
N PHE A 184 9.93 -2.05 -5.46
CA PHE A 184 9.66 -3.41 -5.94
C PHE A 184 10.59 -4.47 -5.32
N ASP A 185 11.77 -4.07 -4.86
CA ASP A 185 12.71 -4.94 -4.17
C ASP A 185 12.44 -5.07 -2.66
N SER A 186 11.55 -4.22 -2.11
CA SER A 186 11.25 -4.15 -0.68
C SER A 186 10.11 -5.06 -0.25
N SER A 187 10.02 -5.33 1.06
CA SER A 187 8.89 -6.07 1.65
C SER A 187 7.58 -5.26 1.70
N ALA A 188 7.59 -3.97 1.33
CA ALA A 188 6.36 -3.21 1.09
C ALA A 188 5.63 -3.67 -0.18
N PHE A 189 6.35 -4.31 -1.11
CA PHE A 189 5.79 -4.91 -2.31
C PHE A 189 5.63 -6.42 -2.13
N GLN A 190 4.39 -6.88 -1.99
CA GLN A 190 4.04 -8.29 -1.86
C GLN A 190 3.15 -8.71 -3.03
N MET A 191 3.52 -9.80 -3.70
CA MET A 191 2.82 -10.37 -4.85
C MET A 191 2.67 -11.90 -4.69
N HIS A 192 1.98 -12.60 -5.61
CA HIS A 192 1.86 -14.06 -5.70
C HIS A 192 0.99 -14.80 -4.66
N TYR A 193 0.65 -14.19 -3.51
CA TYR A 193 -0.08 -14.91 -2.47
C TYR A 193 -1.60 -14.68 -2.57
N ASP A 194 -2.35 -15.76 -2.81
CA ASP A 194 -3.83 -15.75 -2.71
C ASP A 194 -4.29 -15.48 -1.26
N ASP A 195 -3.56 -16.02 -0.27
CA ASP A 195 -3.81 -15.74 1.14
C ASP A 195 -3.21 -14.38 1.53
N LYS A 196 -4.07 -13.36 1.62
CA LYS A 196 -3.68 -12.01 2.00
C LYS A 196 -3.08 -11.94 3.40
N SER A 197 -3.35 -12.89 4.29
CA SER A 197 -2.81 -12.88 5.65
C SER A 197 -1.28 -12.91 5.65
N ILE A 198 -0.68 -13.62 4.68
CA ILE A 198 0.77 -13.70 4.51
C ILE A 198 1.32 -12.32 4.10
N THR A 199 0.74 -11.73 3.05
CA THR A 199 1.18 -10.43 2.52
C THR A 199 1.04 -9.31 3.57
N LEU A 200 -0.10 -9.25 4.24
CA LEU A 200 -0.38 -8.25 5.27
C LEU A 200 0.55 -8.42 6.48
N SER A 201 0.80 -9.65 6.93
CA SER A 201 1.75 -9.91 8.02
C SER A 201 3.17 -9.43 7.68
N ASN A 202 3.61 -9.60 6.44
CA ASN A 202 4.91 -9.12 5.99
C ASN A 202 4.97 -7.60 5.93
N ILE A 203 3.91 -6.94 5.45
CA ILE A 203 3.80 -5.47 5.41
C ILE A 203 3.82 -4.88 6.82
N ILE A 204 3.03 -5.45 7.73
CA ILE A 204 2.98 -5.06 9.15
C ILE A 204 4.38 -5.14 9.79
N ARG A 205 5.10 -6.24 9.54
CA ARG A 205 6.48 -6.42 10.04
C ARG A 205 7.48 -5.48 9.36
N TYR A 206 7.34 -5.23 8.06
CA TYR A 206 8.25 -4.35 7.32
C TYR A 206 8.18 -2.92 7.83
N TYR A 207 6.95 -2.42 8.01
CA TYR A 207 6.76 -1.08 8.54
C TYR A 207 6.88 -1.01 10.06
N ASP A 208 6.99 -2.15 10.75
CA ASP A 208 6.99 -2.23 12.21
C ASP A 208 5.84 -1.42 12.81
N THR A 209 4.63 -1.75 12.38
CA THR A 209 3.38 -1.09 12.78
C THR A 209 2.41 -2.08 13.41
N GLN A 210 1.46 -1.58 14.21
CA GLN A 210 0.30 -2.36 14.64
C GLN A 210 -0.66 -2.66 13.47
N PRO A 211 -1.34 -3.83 13.46
CA PRO A 211 -2.28 -4.18 12.39
C PRO A 211 -3.43 -3.19 12.22
N GLY A 212 -3.95 -2.63 13.32
CA GLY A 212 -5.02 -1.62 13.29
C GLY A 212 -4.62 -0.28 12.68
N CYS A 213 -3.32 -0.07 12.40
CA CYS A 213 -2.80 1.09 11.68
C CYS A 213 -2.64 0.84 10.18
N VAL A 214 -3.03 -0.34 9.69
CA VAL A 214 -2.98 -0.70 8.27
C VAL A 214 -4.39 -0.68 7.68
N MET A 215 -4.55 -0.01 6.54
CA MET A 215 -5.74 -0.10 5.70
C MET A 215 -5.43 -0.93 4.45
N LEU A 216 -6.22 -1.96 4.19
CA LEU A 216 -6.20 -2.68 2.92
C LEU A 216 -7.34 -2.20 2.03
N PHE A 217 -7.00 -1.69 0.85
CA PHE A 217 -7.97 -1.45 -0.23
C PHE A 217 -7.98 -2.64 -1.18
N ASP A 218 -9.13 -3.29 -1.31
CA ASP A 218 -9.30 -4.53 -2.08
C ASP A 218 -10.73 -4.57 -2.66
N ASP A 219 -10.92 -5.20 -3.82
CA ASP A 219 -12.23 -5.33 -4.47
C ASP A 219 -12.90 -6.69 -4.22
N GLN A 220 -12.17 -7.65 -3.67
CA GLN A 220 -12.64 -9.01 -3.44
C GLN A 220 -13.15 -9.23 -2.02
N GLU A 221 -14.42 -9.63 -1.92
CA GLU A 221 -15.08 -9.82 -0.62
C GLU A 221 -14.46 -10.93 0.23
N TRP A 222 -13.89 -11.97 -0.38
CA TRP A 222 -13.26 -13.06 0.38
C TRP A 222 -12.00 -12.61 1.14
N ASN A 223 -11.32 -11.55 0.70
CA ASN A 223 -10.13 -11.01 1.38
C ASN A 223 -10.46 -10.37 2.74
N LYS A 224 -11.75 -10.13 3.03
CA LYS A 224 -12.22 -9.60 4.33
C LYS A 224 -11.89 -10.50 5.50
N ALA A 225 -11.95 -11.82 5.30
CA ALA A 225 -11.63 -12.76 6.38
C ALA A 225 -10.17 -12.61 6.80
N TYR A 226 -9.25 -12.59 5.83
CA TYR A 226 -7.80 -12.45 6.06
C TYR A 226 -7.44 -11.13 6.77
N ALA A 227 -8.01 -10.00 6.31
CA ALA A 227 -7.79 -8.71 6.97
C ALA A 227 -8.35 -8.69 8.40
N SER A 228 -9.58 -9.20 8.58
CA SER A 228 -10.24 -9.27 9.88
C SER A 228 -9.48 -10.12 10.90
N ASP A 229 -8.92 -11.26 10.47
CA ASP A 229 -8.18 -12.18 11.34
C ASP A 229 -6.88 -11.57 11.86
N LEU A 230 -6.29 -10.63 11.11
CA LEU A 230 -5.11 -9.87 11.52
C LEU A 230 -5.43 -8.56 12.23
N GLY A 231 -6.68 -8.10 12.20
CA GLY A 231 -7.05 -6.78 12.72
C GLY A 231 -6.67 -5.61 11.81
N VAL A 232 -6.50 -5.87 10.51
CA VAL A 232 -6.30 -4.85 9.45
C VAL A 232 -7.66 -4.28 9.03
N LEU A 233 -7.71 -2.97 8.77
CA LEU A 233 -8.94 -2.32 8.29
C LEU A 233 -9.12 -2.58 6.80
N MET A 234 -10.13 -3.36 6.41
CA MET A 234 -10.43 -3.56 4.99
C MET A 234 -11.46 -2.57 4.48
N ILE A 235 -11.07 -1.80 3.47
CA ILE A 235 -11.92 -0.84 2.77
C ILE A 235 -12.24 -1.41 1.39
N MET A 236 -13.51 -1.74 1.18
CA MET A 236 -13.97 -2.29 -0.09
C MET A 236 -13.93 -1.22 -1.17
N THR A 237 -13.34 -1.58 -2.31
CA THR A 237 -13.39 -0.77 -3.53
C THR A 237 -14.44 -1.33 -4.50
N PRO A 238 -14.97 -0.53 -5.44
CA PRO A 238 -15.91 -1.05 -6.42
C PRO A 238 -15.22 -2.02 -7.38
N THR A 239 -15.77 -3.23 -7.48
CA THR A 239 -15.30 -4.27 -8.39
C THR A 239 -15.23 -3.74 -9.82
N ASN A 240 -14.11 -3.96 -10.50
CA ASN A 240 -13.82 -3.59 -11.89
C ASN A 240 -13.82 -2.08 -12.21
N ALA A 241 -14.07 -1.17 -11.27
CA ALA A 241 -13.99 0.27 -11.52
C ALA A 241 -12.70 0.91 -11.00
N GLY A 242 -11.95 0.19 -10.17
CA GLY A 242 -10.78 0.73 -9.51
C GLY A 242 -11.13 1.50 -8.24
N ILE A 243 -10.09 1.78 -7.45
CA ILE A 243 -10.18 2.61 -6.27
C ILE A 243 -10.60 4.04 -6.62
N ARG A 244 -11.47 4.63 -5.80
CA ARG A 244 -11.88 6.03 -5.92
C ARG A 244 -11.34 6.85 -4.76
N TYR A 245 -11.22 8.16 -4.94
CA TYR A 245 -10.81 9.04 -3.85
C TYR A 245 -11.76 8.98 -2.63
N ALA A 246 -13.05 8.74 -2.86
CA ALA A 246 -14.03 8.56 -1.80
C ALA A 246 -13.76 7.31 -0.94
N ASP A 247 -13.12 6.27 -1.49
CA ASP A 247 -12.76 5.07 -0.76
C ASP A 247 -11.57 5.36 0.18
N PHE A 248 -10.57 6.11 -0.29
CA PHE A 248 -9.50 6.63 0.57
C PHE A 248 -10.03 7.53 1.69
N ALA A 249 -10.88 8.51 1.37
CA ALA A 249 -11.41 9.44 2.37
C ALA A 249 -12.20 8.71 3.47
N ARG A 250 -12.98 7.69 3.08
CA ARG A 250 -13.69 6.80 4.02
C ARG A 250 -12.70 6.01 4.88
N GLY A 251 -11.72 5.37 4.25
CA GLY A 251 -10.69 4.59 4.95
C GLY A 251 -9.93 5.44 5.97
N ALA A 252 -9.44 6.61 5.57
CA ALA A 252 -8.68 7.51 6.43
C ALA A 252 -9.50 7.98 7.65
N ALA A 253 -10.80 8.26 7.45
CA ALA A 253 -11.70 8.62 8.55
C ALA A 253 -11.88 7.45 9.54
N GLU A 254 -12.01 6.22 9.06
CA GLU A 254 -12.08 5.04 9.93
C GLU A 254 -10.74 4.79 10.64
N LEU A 255 -9.62 4.85 9.93
CA LEU A 255 -8.28 4.62 10.48
C LEU A 255 -7.95 5.51 11.68
N GLN A 256 -8.39 6.77 11.66
CA GLN A 256 -8.22 7.69 12.79
C GLN A 256 -8.89 7.20 14.09
N ARG A 257 -9.82 6.25 14.03
CA ARG A 257 -10.47 5.64 15.19
C ARG A 257 -9.61 4.52 15.80
N TYR A 258 -8.71 3.94 15.01
CA TYR A 258 -7.89 2.80 15.38
C TYR A 258 -6.44 3.16 15.66
N CYS A 259 -5.91 4.23 15.04
CA CYS A 259 -4.51 4.58 15.11
C CYS A 259 -4.29 6.09 15.19
N ASP A 260 -3.36 6.51 16.04
CA ASP A 260 -2.84 7.88 16.07
C ASP A 260 -1.59 7.94 15.18
N CYS A 261 -1.81 8.17 13.87
CA CYS A 261 -0.77 8.10 12.86
C CYS A 261 0.43 9.01 13.19
N ALA A 262 1.63 8.43 13.15
CA ALA A 262 2.88 9.08 13.45
C ALA A 262 4.00 8.62 12.50
N PRO A 263 4.96 9.51 12.18
CA PRO A 263 6.13 9.11 11.40
C PRO A 263 6.98 8.08 12.16
N PRO A 264 7.87 7.34 11.47
CA PRO A 264 8.68 6.31 12.09
C PRO A 264 9.48 6.74 13.34
N ALA A 265 9.91 8.01 13.38
CA ALA A 265 10.65 8.57 14.50
C ALA A 265 9.82 8.79 15.78
N GLU A 266 8.50 8.72 15.70
CA GLU A 266 7.56 9.10 16.78
C GLU A 266 6.67 7.92 17.25
N ARG A 267 7.00 6.69 16.84
CA ARG A 267 6.24 5.48 17.19
C ARG A 267 6.31 5.17 18.68
N SER A 268 5.23 4.60 19.22
CA SER A 268 5.13 4.27 20.64
C SER A 268 5.79 2.95 21.06
N TYR A 269 6.54 2.23 20.21
CA TYR A 269 7.03 0.88 20.55
C TYR A 269 8.53 0.74 20.79
N SER A 270 8.81 -0.07 21.82
CA SER A 270 10.10 -0.38 22.43
C SER A 270 10.50 -1.86 22.32
N ASP A 271 9.93 -2.67 21.42
CA ASP A 271 10.11 -4.14 21.52
C ASP A 271 10.24 -4.95 20.21
N PHE A 272 10.24 -4.34 19.02
CA PHE A 272 10.65 -5.03 17.80
C PHE A 272 12.09 -4.66 17.43
N SER A 273 13.04 -5.07 18.26
CA SER A 273 14.49 -4.91 18.04
C SER A 273 15.03 -5.76 16.88
N ARG A 274 14.21 -6.08 15.88
CA ARG A 274 14.62 -6.78 14.67
C ARG A 274 14.18 -5.91 13.51
N ALA A 275 15.15 -5.22 12.91
CA ALA A 275 14.98 -4.71 11.56
C ALA A 275 14.30 -5.82 10.73
N PRO A 276 13.26 -5.50 9.92
CA PRO A 276 12.66 -6.50 9.06
C PRO A 276 13.80 -7.15 8.27
N PRO A 277 13.82 -8.49 8.08
CA PRO A 277 14.80 -9.07 7.20
C PRO A 277 14.59 -8.42 5.85
N ASP A 278 15.53 -7.55 5.48
CA ASP A 278 15.72 -7.01 4.15
C ASP A 278 16.04 -8.22 3.27
N ARG A 279 14.99 -8.92 2.87
CA ARG A 279 15.02 -10.02 1.93
C ARG A 279 14.16 -9.54 0.79
N SER A 280 14.82 -8.93 -0.19
CA SER A 280 14.28 -8.95 -1.54
C SER A 280 13.88 -10.40 -1.84
N TYR A 281 12.59 -10.62 -2.06
CA TYR A 281 12.05 -11.95 -2.40
C TYR A 281 12.20 -12.25 -3.89
N LEU A 282 12.61 -11.26 -4.69
CA LEU A 282 12.83 -11.41 -6.13
C LEU A 282 13.85 -12.49 -6.48
N PRO A 283 15.03 -12.59 -5.83
CA PRO A 283 16.00 -13.65 -6.15
C PRO A 283 15.45 -15.06 -5.91
N ALA A 284 14.58 -15.24 -4.91
CA ALA A 284 13.96 -16.54 -4.61
C ALA A 284 12.87 -16.91 -5.62
N LEU A 285 12.04 -15.94 -6.04
CA LEU A 285 11.03 -16.12 -7.08
C LEU A 285 11.65 -16.33 -8.47
N GLU A 286 12.72 -15.59 -8.80
CA GLU A 286 13.49 -15.78 -10.03
C GLU A 286 14.17 -17.16 -10.06
N ALA A 287 14.76 -17.60 -8.94
CA ALA A 287 15.33 -18.93 -8.82
C ALA A 287 14.28 -20.06 -8.99
N ALA A 288 13.08 -19.87 -8.42
CA ALA A 288 11.97 -20.82 -8.59
C ALA A 288 11.48 -20.90 -10.06
N LYS A 289 11.34 -19.75 -10.74
CA LYS A 289 10.99 -19.69 -12.16
C LYS A 289 12.07 -20.32 -13.05
N ALA A 290 13.35 -20.10 -12.74
CA ALA A 290 14.49 -20.71 -13.47
C ALA A 290 14.55 -22.24 -13.27
N GLY A 291 14.22 -22.74 -12.08
CA GLY A 291 14.15 -24.17 -11.79
C GLY A 291 13.01 -24.88 -12.54
N SER A 292 11.88 -24.21 -12.76
CA SER A 292 10.73 -24.79 -13.45
C SER A 292 10.87 -24.84 -14.97
N ARG A 293 11.70 -23.97 -15.58
CA ARG A 293 12.01 -24.02 -17.03
C ARG A 293 12.96 -25.16 -17.42
N ARG A 294 13.78 -25.67 -16.49
CA ARG A 294 14.69 -26.80 -16.74
C ARG A 294 14.01 -28.18 -16.74
N LYS A 295 12.72 -28.25 -16.41
CA LYS A 295 11.94 -29.51 -16.34
C LYS A 295 10.93 -29.67 -17.49
N ARG A 296 11.02 -28.88 -18.55
CA ARG A 296 10.25 -29.08 -19.80
C ARG A 296 11.18 -29.42 -20.94
#